data_AF-A0A4W3GEF1-F1
#
_entry.id   AF-A0A4W3GEF1-F1
#
_cell.length_a   1.000
_cell.length_b   1.000
_cell.length_c   1.000
_cell.angle_alpha   90.00
_cell.angle_beta   90.00
_cell.angle_gamma   90.00
#
_symmetry.space_group_name_H-M   'P 1'
#
loop_
_entity.id
_entity.type
_entity.pdbx_description
1 polymer ?
#
loop_
_entity_poly.entity_id
_entity_poly.type
_entity_poly.pdbx_seq_one_letter_code
_entity_poly.pdbx_strand_id
1 'polypeptide(L)'
;MSQNDKESVLVARNLTSKAFNHNGVLQTVIKQEIVETSKTQSSQKQSDKSTAGGGNPGEEEQRVVKKRGWPKGKKRKKVLLNGPKAPVTGYVRFLNERREQIRMQHPDLPFPEITRMLGNEWSKLPPLEKQRYLDEAEKDKQQYIKELKEFQQTEAYKLSTQKIQEKKLKKEELWSGVNGPVPKISDDAPDRMSMFDTPIFTEEFLDQTKARESELRKLRKSNVEFEEQNSILQKHIESMSSAKEKLEQELAQEERQTLTLQHQLQAVRQALTASFASIPIPGTGEMPTEGTLDMYMAKLHNVIGSNPIEYEKLVGRVQEIISQLES
;
A
#
# COMPACT_ATOMS: atom_id res chain seq x y z
N MET A 1 27.89 2.30 28.24
CA MET A 1 26.64 1.63 27.81
C MET A 1 26.87 0.14 27.90
N SER A 2 26.10 -0.52 28.75
CA SER A 2 26.28 -1.92 29.11
C SER A 2 25.88 -2.83 27.95
N GLN A 3 26.42 -4.05 27.90
CA GLN A 3 26.14 -5.05 26.84
C GLN A 3 24.62 -5.27 26.67
N ASN A 4 23.85 -5.16 27.76
CA ASN A 4 22.39 -5.29 27.79
C ASN A 4 21.63 -4.16 27.04
N ASP A 5 22.23 -2.97 26.91
CA ASP A 5 21.61 -1.85 26.20
C ASP A 5 21.67 -2.06 24.67
N LYS A 6 22.69 -2.79 24.19
CA LYS A 6 22.88 -3.06 22.76
C LYS A 6 21.93 -4.14 22.25
N GLU A 7 21.69 -5.18 23.06
CA GLU A 7 20.72 -6.25 22.78
C GLU A 7 19.28 -5.71 22.69
N SER A 8 18.87 -4.84 23.62
CA SER A 8 17.53 -4.22 23.61
C SER A 8 17.27 -3.35 22.37
N VAL A 9 18.28 -2.62 21.89
CA VAL A 9 18.17 -1.79 20.68
C VAL A 9 18.09 -2.65 19.42
N LEU A 10 18.78 -3.79 19.37
CA LEU A 10 18.71 -4.74 18.25
C LEU A 10 17.35 -5.44 18.16
N VAL A 11 16.78 -5.85 19.28
CA VAL A 11 15.44 -6.46 19.32
C VAL A 11 14.37 -5.44 18.89
N ALA A 12 14.44 -4.21 19.37
CA ALA A 12 13.52 -3.13 18.96
C ALA A 12 13.63 -2.81 17.46
N ARG A 13 14.85 -2.81 16.90
CA ARG A 13 15.09 -2.54 15.47
C ARG A 13 14.59 -3.67 14.56
N ASN A 14 14.68 -4.92 15.01
CA ASN A 14 14.16 -6.09 14.29
C ASN A 14 12.63 -6.16 14.31
N LEU A 15 11.99 -5.87 15.45
CA LEU A 15 10.53 -5.78 15.56
C LEU A 15 9.96 -4.64 14.70
N THR A 16 10.64 -3.49 14.67
CA THR A 16 10.25 -2.33 13.83
C THR A 16 10.42 -2.61 12.34
N SER A 17 11.45 -3.36 11.92
CA SER A 17 11.63 -3.78 10.52
C SER A 17 10.55 -4.77 10.07
N LYS A 18 10.15 -5.70 10.94
CA LYS A 18 9.10 -6.69 10.64
C LYS A 18 7.71 -6.04 10.53
N ALA A 19 7.41 -5.06 11.39
CA ALA A 19 6.18 -4.28 11.34
C ALA A 19 6.08 -3.34 10.12
N PHE A 20 7.21 -2.78 9.67
CA PHE A 20 7.24 -1.87 8.51
C PHE A 20 7.08 -2.62 7.17
N ASN A 21 7.61 -3.85 7.07
CA ASN A 21 7.43 -4.69 5.88
C ASN A 21 5.98 -5.14 5.69
N HIS A 22 5.26 -5.43 6.78
CA HIS A 22 3.85 -5.81 6.71
C HIS A 22 2.96 -4.64 6.27
N ASN A 23 3.26 -3.42 6.72
CA ASN A 23 2.53 -2.21 6.31
C ASN A 23 2.72 -1.86 4.82
N GLY A 24 3.91 -2.14 4.27
CA GLY A 24 4.21 -2.00 2.84
C GLY A 24 3.44 -2.99 1.97
N VAL A 25 3.43 -4.26 2.37
CA VAL A 25 2.70 -5.33 1.65
C VAL A 25 1.20 -5.08 1.64
N LEU A 26 0.62 -4.68 2.78
CA LEU A 26 -0.79 -4.32 2.90
C LEU A 26 -1.16 -3.14 1.99
N GLN A 27 -0.32 -2.10 1.88
CA GLN A 27 -0.53 -0.98 0.96
C GLN A 27 -0.56 -1.40 -0.52
N THR A 28 0.22 -2.41 -0.91
CA THR A 28 0.22 -2.93 -2.28
C THR A 28 -1.01 -3.77 -2.58
N VAL A 29 -1.43 -4.64 -1.65
CA VAL A 29 -2.63 -5.48 -1.81
C VAL A 29 -3.89 -4.59 -1.86
N ILE A 30 -3.98 -3.59 -0.98
CA ILE A 30 -5.06 -2.58 -0.99
C ILE A 30 -5.15 -1.85 -2.34
N LYS A 31 -4.02 -1.47 -2.93
CA LYS A 31 -4.00 -0.78 -4.24
C LYS A 31 -4.40 -1.70 -5.39
N GLN A 32 -4.07 -2.99 -5.33
CA GLN A 32 -4.47 -3.95 -6.36
C GLN A 32 -5.97 -4.26 -6.29
N GLU A 33 -6.52 -4.42 -5.09
CA GLU A 33 -7.94 -4.76 -4.88
C GLU A 33 -8.88 -3.56 -5.16
N ILE A 34 -8.44 -2.33 -4.91
CA ILE A 34 -9.15 -1.10 -5.33
C ILE A 34 -9.26 -1.01 -6.86
N VAL A 35 -8.23 -1.46 -7.60
CA VAL A 35 -8.25 -1.45 -9.07
C VAL A 35 -9.17 -2.53 -9.63
N GLU A 36 -9.27 -3.68 -8.97
CA GLU A 36 -10.19 -4.76 -9.38
C GLU A 36 -11.65 -4.43 -9.08
N THR A 37 -11.95 -3.88 -7.90
CA THR A 37 -13.31 -3.40 -7.53
C THR A 37 -13.81 -2.25 -8.40
N SER A 38 -12.89 -1.41 -8.90
CA SER A 38 -13.21 -0.35 -9.87
C SER A 38 -13.59 -0.91 -11.26
N LYS A 39 -13.04 -2.06 -11.66
CA LYS A 39 -13.36 -2.71 -12.94
C LYS A 39 -14.71 -3.40 -12.91
N THR A 40 -15.10 -4.01 -11.80
CA THR A 40 -16.40 -4.71 -11.66
C THR A 40 -17.59 -3.75 -11.62
N GLN A 41 -17.45 -2.54 -11.08
CA GLN A 41 -18.54 -1.55 -11.09
C GLN A 41 -18.81 -0.92 -12.47
N SER A 42 -17.85 -0.96 -13.41
CA SER A 42 -18.06 -0.43 -14.76
C SER A 42 -18.91 -1.35 -15.65
N SER A 43 -19.08 -2.63 -15.30
CA SER A 43 -19.83 -3.60 -16.11
C SER A 43 -21.32 -3.65 -15.78
N GLN A 44 -21.78 -3.01 -14.70
CA GLN A 44 -23.16 -3.14 -14.21
C GLN A 44 -24.07 -1.94 -14.54
N LYS A 45 -23.59 -0.98 -15.34
CA LYS A 45 -24.32 0.26 -15.71
C LYS A 45 -24.80 0.30 -17.17
N GLN A 46 -24.78 -0.84 -17.87
CA GLN A 46 -25.34 -1.01 -19.22
C GLN A 46 -26.50 -1.99 -19.24
N SER A 47 -27.54 -1.74 -18.45
CA SER A 47 -28.87 -2.31 -18.68
C SER A 47 -29.88 -1.44 -17.97
N ASP A 48 -30.38 -0.42 -18.67
CA ASP A 48 -31.76 0.09 -18.54
C ASP A 48 -31.92 1.32 -19.44
N LYS A 49 -32.37 1.05 -20.68
CA LYS A 49 -32.86 2.06 -21.64
C LYS A 49 -34.02 1.48 -22.45
N SER A 50 -35.23 1.89 -22.11
CA SER A 50 -36.50 1.81 -22.89
C SER A 50 -37.60 2.37 -21.96
N THR A 51 -38.52 3.32 -22.26
CA THR A 51 -39.28 3.78 -23.44
C THR A 51 -39.97 5.10 -22.98
N ALA A 52 -40.08 6.23 -23.70
CA ALA A 52 -40.99 6.63 -24.80
C ALA A 52 -40.62 8.10 -25.17
N GLY A 53 -40.42 8.54 -26.43
CA GLY A 53 -41.42 8.89 -27.47
C GLY A 53 -41.98 10.31 -27.26
N GLY A 54 -41.93 11.33 -28.13
CA GLY A 54 -41.40 11.58 -29.48
C GLY A 54 -41.77 13.03 -29.89
N GLY A 55 -41.11 13.60 -30.93
CA GLY A 55 -41.51 14.89 -31.57
C GLY A 55 -40.33 15.79 -32.00
N ASN A 56 -40.24 16.11 -33.30
CA ASN A 56 -39.21 16.89 -34.03
C ASN A 56 -39.86 18.20 -34.60
N PRO A 57 -39.22 19.10 -35.38
CA PRO A 57 -37.83 19.63 -35.50
C PRO A 57 -37.72 21.17 -35.37
N GLY A 58 -36.49 21.71 -35.35
CA GLY A 58 -36.15 22.99 -35.99
C GLY A 58 -35.82 24.17 -35.06
N GLU A 59 -34.55 24.61 -35.10
CA GLU A 59 -34.12 26.01 -35.37
C GLU A 59 -32.65 26.22 -34.97
N GLU A 60 -31.90 26.80 -35.90
CA GLU A 60 -30.51 27.24 -35.76
C GLU A 60 -30.41 28.41 -34.79
N GLU A 61 -29.49 28.36 -33.83
CA GLU A 61 -28.90 29.61 -33.34
C GLU A 61 -27.47 29.44 -32.81
N GLN A 62 -26.63 30.33 -33.31
CA GLN A 62 -25.18 30.42 -33.14
C GLN A 62 -24.78 30.55 -31.66
N ARG A 63 -24.04 29.59 -31.12
CA ARG A 63 -23.37 29.75 -29.82
C ARG A 63 -21.94 30.23 -29.98
N VAL A 64 -21.77 31.52 -29.74
CA VAL A 64 -20.49 32.21 -29.51
C VAL A 64 -19.66 31.45 -28.47
N VAL A 65 -18.49 30.95 -28.89
CA VAL A 65 -17.51 30.30 -28.02
C VAL A 65 -16.84 31.36 -27.14
N LYS A 66 -17.40 31.61 -25.96
CA LYS A 66 -16.70 32.37 -24.90
C LYS A 66 -15.55 31.51 -24.37
N LYS A 67 -14.31 31.99 -24.59
CA LYS A 67 -13.07 31.44 -24.06
C LYS A 67 -13.18 31.25 -22.54
N ARG A 68 -13.39 30.02 -22.09
CA ARG A 68 -13.31 29.65 -20.68
C ARG A 68 -11.85 29.76 -20.24
N GLY A 69 -11.57 30.75 -19.39
CA GLY A 69 -10.27 30.91 -18.75
C GLY A 69 -9.90 29.65 -17.96
N TRP A 70 -8.68 29.17 -18.16
CA TRP A 70 -8.13 28.05 -17.42
C TRP A 70 -8.19 28.30 -15.90
N PRO A 71 -8.70 27.36 -15.09
CA PRO A 71 -8.64 27.49 -13.64
C PRO A 71 -7.17 27.48 -13.20
N LYS A 72 -6.73 28.56 -12.54
CA LYS A 72 -5.39 28.68 -11.94
C LYS A 72 -5.14 27.44 -11.07
N GLY A 73 -4.25 26.57 -11.54
CA GLY A 73 -3.90 25.32 -10.88
C GLY A 73 -3.47 25.54 -9.43
N LYS A 74 -3.77 24.57 -8.56
CA LYS A 74 -3.28 24.51 -7.18
C LYS A 74 -1.80 24.94 -7.15
N LYS A 75 -1.48 26.02 -6.42
CA LYS A 75 -0.08 26.43 -6.15
C LYS A 75 0.64 25.19 -5.63
N ARG A 76 1.67 24.72 -6.37
CA ARG A 76 2.55 23.63 -5.92
C ARG A 76 3.02 23.98 -4.51
N LYS A 77 2.87 23.05 -3.56
CA LYS A 77 3.45 23.20 -2.21
C LYS A 77 4.91 23.64 -2.39
N LYS A 78 5.33 24.70 -1.70
CA LYS A 78 6.72 25.19 -1.77
C LYS A 78 7.62 23.98 -1.52
N VAL A 79 8.43 23.64 -2.51
CA VAL A 79 9.53 22.69 -2.34
C VAL A 79 10.30 23.19 -1.13
N LEU A 80 10.51 22.32 -0.16
CA LEU A 80 11.31 22.64 1.01
C LEU A 80 12.62 23.20 0.49
N LEU A 81 13.07 24.33 1.03
CA LEU A 81 14.19 25.10 0.51
C LEU A 81 15.46 24.24 0.26
N ASN A 82 15.56 23.08 0.92
CA ASN A 82 16.67 22.12 0.82
C ASN A 82 16.25 20.68 0.47
N GLY A 83 15.02 20.43 0.01
CA GLY A 83 14.55 19.08 -0.35
C GLY A 83 14.89 18.67 -1.78
N PRO A 84 14.94 17.37 -2.10
CA PRO A 84 15.13 16.91 -3.46
C PRO A 84 14.05 17.51 -4.38
N LYS A 85 14.41 17.84 -5.62
CA LYS A 85 13.51 18.46 -6.59
C LYS A 85 12.66 17.40 -7.28
N ALA A 86 11.36 17.66 -7.43
CA ALA A 86 10.46 16.72 -8.08
C ALA A 86 10.90 16.45 -9.54
N PRO A 87 10.92 15.18 -9.98
CA PRO A 87 11.35 14.82 -11.31
C PRO A 87 10.33 15.27 -12.35
N VAL A 88 10.81 15.47 -13.58
CA VAL A 88 9.96 15.84 -14.72
C VAL A 88 9.27 14.60 -15.30
N THR A 89 8.05 14.76 -15.82
CA THR A 89 7.35 13.66 -16.50
C THR A 89 8.00 13.35 -17.84
N GLY A 90 7.79 12.15 -18.39
CA GLY A 90 8.38 11.74 -19.67
C GLY A 90 8.05 12.70 -20.82
N TYR A 91 6.82 13.22 -20.86
CA TYR A 91 6.44 14.28 -21.81
C TYR A 91 7.25 15.57 -21.63
N VAL A 92 7.43 16.04 -20.39
CA VAL A 92 8.20 17.27 -20.11
C VAL A 92 9.68 17.07 -20.40
N ARG A 93 10.21 15.85 -20.17
CA ARG A 93 11.57 15.46 -20.53
C ARG A 93 11.79 15.58 -22.05
N PHE A 94 10.90 14.98 -22.85
CA PHE A 94 10.90 15.12 -24.31
C PHE A 94 10.81 16.59 -24.75
N LEU A 95 9.88 17.36 -24.18
CA LEU A 95 9.74 18.78 -24.49
C LEU A 95 11.03 19.56 -24.19
N ASN A 96 11.71 19.29 -23.07
CA ASN A 96 12.93 20.01 -22.71
C ASN A 96 14.08 19.70 -23.68
N GLU A 97 14.27 18.43 -24.04
CA GLU A 97 15.31 18.01 -24.98
C GLU A 97 15.08 18.59 -26.38
N ARG A 98 13.85 18.49 -26.90
CA ARG A 98 13.53 18.98 -28.25
C ARG A 98 13.39 20.49 -28.34
N ARG A 99 12.97 21.16 -27.26
CA ARG A 99 12.87 22.64 -27.23
C ARG A 99 14.22 23.29 -27.45
N GLU A 100 15.30 22.74 -26.90
CA GLU A 100 16.66 23.23 -27.13
C GLU A 100 17.00 23.16 -28.63
N GLN A 101 16.70 22.04 -29.27
CA GLN A 101 16.96 21.80 -30.69
C GLN A 101 16.15 22.74 -31.60
N ILE A 102 14.85 22.89 -31.35
CA ILE A 102 13.98 23.79 -32.13
C ILE A 102 14.35 25.25 -31.92
N ARG A 103 14.77 25.65 -30.71
CA ARG A 103 15.24 27.01 -30.44
C ARG A 103 16.52 27.33 -31.21
N MET A 104 17.42 26.36 -31.39
CA MET A 104 18.63 26.54 -32.20
C MET A 104 18.33 26.63 -33.70
N GLN A 105 17.35 25.86 -34.20
CA GLN A 105 16.96 25.88 -35.61
C GLN A 105 16.07 27.08 -35.96
N HIS A 106 15.27 27.54 -35.01
CA HIS A 106 14.31 28.63 -35.19
C HIS A 106 14.40 29.63 -34.01
N PRO A 107 15.47 30.44 -33.95
CA PRO A 107 15.66 31.41 -32.88
C PRO A 107 14.59 32.51 -32.85
N ASP A 108 13.93 32.76 -33.99
CA ASP A 108 12.92 33.81 -34.14
C ASP A 108 11.52 33.39 -33.68
N LEU A 109 11.30 32.10 -33.39
CA LEU A 109 9.97 31.60 -33.01
C LEU A 109 9.70 31.82 -31.52
N PRO A 110 8.51 32.33 -31.15
CA PRO A 110 8.16 32.55 -29.77
C PRO A 110 7.87 31.24 -29.04
N PHE A 111 8.20 31.18 -27.76
CA PHE A 111 8.05 30.01 -26.88
C PHE A 111 6.71 29.25 -26.99
N PRO A 112 5.53 29.91 -27.08
CA PRO A 112 4.25 29.22 -27.22
C PRO A 112 4.13 28.44 -28.53
N GLU A 113 4.74 28.93 -29.61
CA GLU A 113 4.73 28.28 -30.92
C GLU A 113 5.58 27.02 -30.91
N ILE A 114 6.79 27.13 -30.37
CA ILE A 114 7.70 25.99 -30.16
C ILE A 114 7.01 24.91 -29.32
N THR A 115 6.38 25.30 -28.22
CA THR A 115 5.68 24.34 -27.33
C THR A 115 4.49 23.67 -28.04
N ARG A 116 3.78 24.36 -28.94
CA ARG A 116 2.70 23.76 -29.74
C ARG A 116 3.22 22.75 -30.75
N MET A 117 4.30 23.08 -31.47
CA MET A 117 4.94 22.17 -32.42
C MET A 117 5.41 20.88 -31.74
N LEU A 118 6.07 21.00 -30.59
CA LEU A 118 6.55 19.86 -29.82
C LEU A 118 5.41 19.01 -29.25
N GLY A 119 4.29 19.62 -28.85
CA GLY A 119 3.09 18.88 -28.45
C GLY A 119 2.52 18.02 -29.58
N ASN A 120 2.53 18.54 -30.80
CA ASN A 120 2.11 17.79 -31.99
C ASN A 120 3.11 16.68 -32.33
N GLU A 121 4.41 16.93 -32.19
CA GLU A 121 5.47 15.93 -32.39
C GLU A 121 5.34 14.76 -31.41
N TRP A 122 5.10 15.04 -30.12
CA TRP A 122 4.88 14.02 -29.10
C TRP A 122 3.67 13.12 -29.40
N SER A 123 2.60 13.69 -29.95
CA SER A 123 1.41 12.94 -30.35
C SER A 123 1.65 12.03 -31.56
N LYS A 124 2.62 12.38 -32.42
CA LYS A 124 3.01 11.60 -33.61
C LYS A 124 4.21 10.66 -33.37
N LEU A 125 4.83 10.73 -32.19
CA LEU A 125 6.01 9.96 -31.86
C LEU A 125 5.70 8.45 -31.82
N PRO A 126 6.58 7.57 -32.33
CA PRO A 126 6.39 6.13 -32.25
C PRO A 126 6.23 5.65 -30.80
N PRO A 127 5.39 4.63 -30.53
CA PRO A 127 5.19 4.11 -29.19
C PRO A 127 6.49 3.70 -28.49
N LEU A 128 7.46 3.17 -29.24
CA LEU A 128 8.76 2.72 -28.72
C LEU A 128 9.59 3.89 -28.15
N GLU A 129 9.68 4.99 -28.88
CA GLU A 129 10.42 6.18 -28.43
C GLU A 129 9.68 6.87 -27.28
N LYS A 130 8.35 6.92 -27.36
CA LYS A 130 7.50 7.45 -26.29
C LYS A 130 7.70 6.66 -24.99
N GLN A 131 7.78 5.33 -25.09
CA GLN A 131 8.00 4.44 -23.97
C GLN A 131 9.37 4.69 -23.32
N ARG A 132 10.44 4.89 -24.11
CA ARG A 132 11.78 5.23 -23.58
C ARG A 132 11.72 6.44 -22.64
N TYR A 133 11.04 7.50 -23.04
CA TYR A 133 10.88 8.71 -22.21
C TYR A 133 10.04 8.48 -20.95
N LEU A 134 9.03 7.62 -21.02
CA LEU A 134 8.20 7.26 -19.87
C LEU A 134 8.99 6.40 -18.87
N ASP A 135 9.76 5.42 -19.35
CA ASP A 135 10.58 4.53 -18.53
C ASP A 135 11.68 5.30 -17.80
N GLU A 136 12.35 6.23 -18.49
CA GLU A 136 13.33 7.14 -17.87
C GLU A 136 12.70 8.03 -16.79
N ALA A 137 11.52 8.59 -17.06
CA ALA A 137 10.82 9.40 -16.06
C ALA A 137 10.34 8.59 -14.86
N GLU A 138 9.99 7.31 -15.05
CA GLU A 138 9.63 6.42 -13.94
C GLU A 138 10.86 6.04 -13.11
N LYS A 139 12.03 5.82 -13.73
CA LYS A 139 13.31 5.63 -13.01
C LYS A 139 13.65 6.84 -12.15
N ASP A 140 13.59 8.04 -12.70
CA ASP A 140 13.80 9.29 -11.96
C ASP A 140 12.80 9.44 -10.79
N LYS A 141 11.54 9.08 -11.03
CA LYS A 141 10.49 9.09 -10.00
C LYS A 141 10.82 8.14 -8.86
N GLN A 142 11.29 6.94 -9.16
CA GLN A 142 11.72 5.99 -8.13
C GLN A 142 12.93 6.50 -7.34
N GLN A 143 13.92 7.09 -8.02
CA GLN A 143 15.08 7.69 -7.35
C GLN A 143 14.68 8.85 -6.45
N TYR A 144 13.84 9.76 -6.93
CA TYR A 144 13.30 10.86 -6.15
C TYR A 144 12.55 10.39 -4.90
N ILE A 145 11.77 9.32 -5.00
CA ILE A 145 11.04 8.76 -3.84
C ILE A 145 12.03 8.24 -2.80
N LYS A 146 13.13 7.60 -3.21
CA LYS A 146 14.18 7.13 -2.29
C LYS A 146 14.89 8.30 -1.61
N GLU A 147 15.37 9.27 -2.39
CA GLU A 147 16.03 10.48 -1.87
C GLU A 147 15.11 11.28 -0.95
N LEU A 148 13.83 11.39 -1.28
CA LEU A 148 12.84 12.06 -0.44
C LEU A 148 12.64 11.32 0.88
N LYS A 149 12.63 9.98 0.87
CA LYS A 149 12.51 9.17 2.09
C LYS A 149 13.74 9.35 2.99
N GLU A 150 14.93 9.37 2.44
CA GLU A 150 16.18 9.61 3.18
C GLU A 150 16.24 11.04 3.74
N PHE A 151 15.85 12.03 2.93
CA PHE A 151 15.76 13.42 3.36
C PHE A 151 14.76 13.59 4.51
N GLN A 152 13.60 12.91 4.46
CA GLN A 152 12.61 12.94 5.54
C GLN A 152 13.11 12.32 6.85
N GLN A 153 14.04 11.38 6.79
CA GLN A 153 14.63 10.75 7.98
C GLN A 153 15.72 11.61 8.63
N THR A 154 16.27 12.59 7.91
CA THR A 154 17.33 13.47 8.40
C THR A 154 16.81 14.44 9.46
N GLU A 155 17.58 14.67 10.53
CA GLU A 155 17.24 15.62 11.61
C GLU A 155 16.95 17.04 11.08
N ALA A 156 17.62 17.45 10.00
CA ALA A 156 17.39 18.72 9.31
C ALA A 156 15.94 18.87 8.79
N TYR A 157 15.30 17.79 8.33
CA TYR A 157 13.90 17.82 7.90
C TYR A 157 12.96 17.95 9.10
N LYS A 158 13.20 17.18 10.17
CA LYS A 158 12.41 17.28 11.41
C LYS A 158 12.48 18.69 12.01
N LEU A 159 13.68 19.26 12.16
CA LEU A 159 13.91 20.63 12.62
C LEU A 159 13.24 21.67 11.71
N SER A 160 13.33 21.51 10.38
CA SER A 160 12.67 22.43 9.45
C SER A 160 11.15 22.33 9.51
N THR A 161 10.59 21.13 9.67
CA THR A 161 9.13 20.94 9.80
C THR A 161 8.60 21.46 11.12
N GLN A 162 9.31 21.25 12.23
CA GLN A 162 8.99 21.82 13.54
C GLN A 162 9.04 23.36 13.50
N LYS A 163 10.07 23.98 12.92
CA LYS A 163 10.13 25.45 12.76
C LYS A 163 8.99 26.01 11.90
N ILE A 164 8.52 25.26 10.89
CA ILE A 164 7.37 25.66 10.07
C ILE A 164 6.06 25.53 10.86
N GLN A 165 5.91 24.47 11.66
CA GLN A 165 4.75 24.27 12.53
C GLN A 165 4.71 25.31 13.66
N GLU A 166 5.83 25.59 14.30
CA GLU A 166 5.96 26.61 15.35
C GLU A 166 5.63 28.00 14.80
N LYS A 167 6.08 28.34 13.58
CA LYS A 167 5.66 29.59 12.91
C LYS A 167 4.18 29.63 12.57
N LYS A 168 3.53 28.48 12.29
CA LYS A 168 2.10 28.41 12.05
C LYS A 168 1.30 28.52 13.34
N LEU A 169 1.70 27.80 14.39
CA LEU A 169 1.11 27.88 15.73
C LEU A 169 1.27 29.29 16.31
N LYS A 170 2.44 29.90 16.19
CA LYS A 170 2.66 31.29 16.62
C LYS A 170 1.85 32.31 15.81
N LYS A 171 1.56 32.01 14.54
CA LYS A 171 0.67 32.83 13.70
C LYS A 171 -0.81 32.62 14.06
N GLU A 172 -1.20 31.43 14.47
CA GLU A 172 -2.55 31.11 14.95
C GLU A 172 -2.78 31.66 16.37
N GLU A 173 -1.80 31.59 17.27
CA GLU A 173 -1.85 32.21 18.61
C GLU A 173 -1.89 33.74 18.53
N LEU A 174 -1.14 34.34 17.59
CA LEU A 174 -1.23 35.78 17.33
C LEU A 174 -2.61 36.19 16.80
N TRP A 175 -3.36 35.26 16.18
CA TRP A 175 -4.72 35.47 15.70
C TRP A 175 -5.79 35.12 16.75
N SER A 176 -5.49 34.26 17.72
CA SER A 176 -6.41 33.88 18.81
C SER A 176 -6.28 34.75 20.07
N GLY A 177 -5.29 35.64 20.13
CA GLY A 177 -5.03 36.55 21.24
C GLY A 177 -5.97 37.76 21.38
N VAL A 178 -7.16 37.76 20.78
CA VAL A 178 -8.20 38.79 21.01
C VAL A 178 -9.14 38.31 22.13
N ASN A 179 -8.60 38.01 23.32
CA ASN A 179 -9.37 37.77 24.56
C ASN A 179 -8.45 37.92 25.79
N GLY A 180 -7.72 39.04 25.86
CA GLY A 180 -6.98 39.47 27.05
C GLY A 180 -7.49 40.83 27.54
N PRO A 181 -7.41 41.14 28.85
CA PRO A 181 -7.96 42.37 29.40
C PRO A 181 -7.27 43.60 28.79
N VAL A 182 -8.10 44.55 28.35
CA VAL A 182 -7.72 45.81 27.69
C VAL A 182 -6.67 46.57 28.53
N PRO A 183 -5.45 46.79 28.02
CA PRO A 183 -4.52 47.73 28.62
C PRO A 183 -5.04 49.15 28.41
N LYS A 184 -5.01 49.96 29.48
CA LYS A 184 -5.41 51.36 29.45
C LYS A 184 -4.60 52.13 28.40
N ILE A 185 -5.34 52.89 27.60
CA ILE A 185 -4.87 53.77 26.54
C ILE A 185 -3.97 54.85 27.16
N SER A 186 -2.74 54.95 26.68
CA SER A 186 -1.96 56.20 26.71
C SER A 186 -1.98 56.77 25.30
N ASP A 187 -2.54 57.97 25.17
CA ASP A 187 -2.64 58.77 23.96
C ASP A 187 -1.24 59.11 23.43
N ASP A 188 -0.76 58.39 22.40
CA ASP A 188 0.23 58.87 21.40
C ASP A 188 0.79 57.70 20.56
N ALA A 189 -0.03 57.13 19.66
CA ALA A 189 0.49 56.35 18.54
C ALA A 189 -0.49 56.39 17.36
N PRO A 190 -0.02 56.57 16.10
CA PRO A 190 -0.89 56.62 14.94
C PRO A 190 -1.52 55.23 14.72
N ASP A 191 -2.84 55.26 14.83
CA ASP A 191 -3.86 54.30 14.42
C ASP A 191 -3.37 52.98 13.80
N ARG A 192 -3.13 51.99 14.68
CA ARG A 192 -3.07 50.57 14.30
C ARG A 192 -4.47 49.94 14.21
N MET A 193 -5.54 50.74 14.21
CA MET A 193 -6.93 50.26 14.17
C MET A 193 -7.56 50.39 12.77
N SER A 194 -6.88 50.99 11.79
CA SER A 194 -7.32 50.99 10.38
C SER A 194 -6.97 49.68 9.64
N MET A 195 -7.17 48.53 10.29
CA MET A 195 -7.06 47.21 9.64
C MET A 195 -8.34 46.37 9.76
N PHE A 196 -9.35 46.88 10.48
CA PHE A 196 -10.65 46.21 10.64
C PHE A 196 -11.86 47.09 10.31
N ASP A 197 -11.65 48.29 9.76
CA ASP A 197 -12.76 49.13 9.31
C ASP A 197 -12.73 49.27 7.79
N THR A 198 -12.85 48.14 7.09
CA THR A 198 -13.29 48.14 5.70
C THR A 198 -14.82 48.22 5.76
N PRO A 199 -15.46 49.33 5.36
CA PRO A 199 -16.91 49.48 5.51
C PRO A 199 -17.65 48.27 4.93
N ILE A 200 -18.73 47.83 5.58
CA ILE A 200 -19.47 46.56 5.34
C ILE A 200 -19.94 46.40 3.86
N PHE A 201 -19.92 47.49 3.09
CA PHE A 201 -20.31 47.55 1.68
C PHE A 201 -19.15 47.88 0.72
N THR A 202 -17.91 47.81 1.18
CA THR A 202 -16.75 47.94 0.30
C THR A 202 -16.54 46.66 -0.51
N GLU A 203 -16.04 46.84 -1.73
CA GLU A 203 -15.67 45.75 -2.64
C GLU A 203 -14.72 44.75 -1.98
N GLU A 204 -13.81 45.24 -1.13
CA GLU A 204 -12.85 44.42 -0.38
C GLU A 204 -13.53 43.53 0.69
N PHE A 205 -14.52 44.02 1.44
CA PHE A 205 -15.25 43.20 2.42
C PHE A 205 -16.05 42.07 1.73
N LEU A 206 -16.69 42.38 0.60
CA LEU A 206 -17.44 41.42 -0.19
C LEU A 206 -16.52 40.34 -0.78
N ASP A 207 -15.36 40.73 -1.30
CA ASP A 207 -14.38 39.80 -1.86
C ASP A 207 -13.76 38.90 -0.78
N GLN A 208 -13.43 39.44 0.40
CA GLN A 208 -12.95 38.63 1.53
C GLN A 208 -14.01 37.63 2.00
N THR A 209 -15.27 38.05 2.08
CA THR A 209 -16.38 37.17 2.48
C THR A 209 -16.60 36.06 1.46
N LYS A 210 -16.61 36.39 0.16
CA LYS A 210 -16.69 35.41 -0.93
C LYS A 210 -15.49 34.46 -0.94
N ALA A 211 -14.28 34.95 -0.66
CA ALA A 211 -13.09 34.11 -0.55
C ALA A 211 -13.22 33.12 0.61
N ARG A 212 -13.63 33.59 1.79
CA ARG A 212 -13.89 32.78 2.99
C ARG A 212 -14.97 31.72 2.74
N GLU A 213 -16.08 32.09 2.12
CA GLU A 213 -17.13 31.14 1.74
C GLU A 213 -16.62 30.10 0.75
N SER A 214 -15.83 30.50 -0.24
CA SER A 214 -15.25 29.59 -1.22
C SER A 214 -14.28 28.59 -0.58
N GLU A 215 -13.53 29.03 0.43
CA GLU A 215 -12.63 28.19 1.21
C GLU A 215 -13.42 27.22 2.09
N LEU A 216 -14.45 27.70 2.78
CA LEU A 216 -15.33 26.86 3.60
C LEU A 216 -16.02 25.78 2.76
N ARG A 217 -16.47 26.11 1.54
CA ARG A 217 -17.02 25.11 0.60
C ARG A 217 -15.98 24.07 0.18
N LYS A 218 -14.74 24.48 -0.08
CA LYS A 218 -13.65 23.55 -0.40
C LYS A 218 -13.30 22.64 0.78
N LEU A 219 -13.28 23.19 2.00
CA LEU A 219 -13.01 22.42 3.21
C LEU A 219 -14.12 21.40 3.46
N ARG A 220 -15.39 21.81 3.36
CA ARG A 220 -16.53 20.88 3.46
C ARG A 220 -16.45 19.76 2.44
N LYS A 221 -16.16 20.09 1.17
CA LYS A 221 -15.97 19.07 0.13
C LYS A 221 -14.82 18.12 0.46
N SER A 222 -13.67 18.64 0.87
CA SER A 222 -12.53 17.80 1.25
C SER A 222 -12.82 16.93 2.46
N ASN A 223 -13.62 17.41 3.42
CA ASN A 223 -13.97 16.64 4.61
C ASN A 223 -14.88 15.46 4.25
N VAL A 224 -15.88 15.68 3.40
CA VAL A 224 -16.73 14.60 2.85
C VAL A 224 -15.89 13.57 2.09
N GLU A 225 -14.93 14.02 1.26
CA GLU A 225 -14.00 13.12 0.57
C GLU A 225 -13.17 12.29 1.57
N PHE A 226 -12.68 12.88 2.66
CA PHE A 226 -11.94 12.15 3.69
C PHE A 226 -12.82 11.17 4.49
N GLU A 227 -14.05 11.56 4.81
CA GLU A 227 -15.02 10.69 5.46
C GLU A 227 -15.34 9.45 4.60
N GLU A 228 -15.50 9.63 3.29
CA GLU A 228 -15.70 8.54 2.33
C GLU A 228 -14.47 7.62 2.28
N GLN A 229 -13.26 8.17 2.17
CA GLN A 229 -12.03 7.38 2.18
C GLN A 229 -11.86 6.60 3.48
N ASN A 230 -12.15 7.21 4.63
CA ASN A 230 -12.11 6.53 5.92
C ASN A 230 -13.12 5.39 6.00
N SER A 231 -14.33 5.58 5.45
CA SER A 231 -15.34 4.51 5.37
C SER A 231 -14.86 3.33 4.52
N ILE A 232 -14.23 3.60 3.37
CA ILE A 232 -13.67 2.56 2.50
C ILE A 232 -12.56 1.79 3.22
N LEU A 233 -11.63 2.50 3.85
CA LEU A 233 -10.54 1.88 4.60
C LEU A 233 -11.06 1.02 5.75
N GLN A 234 -12.07 1.50 6.47
CA GLN A 234 -12.70 0.75 7.55
C GLN A 234 -13.31 -0.57 7.06
N LYS A 235 -14.04 -0.54 5.94
CA LYS A 235 -14.58 -1.76 5.32
C LYS A 235 -13.50 -2.74 4.88
N HIS A 236 -12.38 -2.23 4.34
CA HIS A 236 -11.27 -3.09 3.95
C HIS A 236 -10.59 -3.73 5.18
N ILE A 237 -10.40 -2.97 6.26
CA ILE A 237 -9.88 -3.49 7.53
C ILE A 237 -10.79 -4.60 8.06
N GLU A 238 -12.11 -4.42 8.01
CA GLU A 238 -13.08 -5.43 8.43
C GLU A 238 -13.00 -6.69 7.55
N SER A 239 -12.95 -6.54 6.22
CA SER A 239 -12.79 -7.67 5.28
C SER A 239 -11.51 -8.46 5.54
N MET A 240 -10.38 -7.76 5.70
CA MET A 240 -9.09 -8.38 6.01
C MET A 240 -9.08 -9.07 7.38
N SER A 241 -9.75 -8.48 8.37
CA SER A 241 -9.87 -9.07 9.71
C SER A 241 -10.70 -10.36 9.67
N SER A 242 -11.80 -10.36 8.91
CA SER A 242 -12.62 -11.56 8.70
C SER A 242 -11.85 -12.66 7.96
N ALA A 243 -11.08 -12.30 6.92
CA ALA A 243 -10.24 -13.26 6.20
C ALA A 243 -9.15 -13.85 7.12
N LYS A 244 -8.53 -13.01 7.96
CA LYS A 244 -7.56 -13.44 8.97
C LYS A 244 -8.19 -14.44 9.96
N GLU A 245 -9.36 -14.12 10.50
CA GLU A 245 -10.07 -15.00 11.43
C GLU A 245 -10.38 -16.37 10.79
N LYS A 246 -10.81 -16.37 9.53
CA LYS A 246 -11.07 -17.62 8.79
C LYS A 246 -9.81 -18.45 8.63
N LEU A 247 -8.68 -17.84 8.27
CA LEU A 247 -7.40 -18.53 8.16
C LEU A 247 -6.92 -19.08 9.51
N GLU A 248 -7.13 -18.33 10.60
CA GLU A 248 -6.81 -18.79 11.95
C GLU A 248 -7.68 -20.00 12.36
N GLN A 249 -8.95 -20.03 11.95
CA GLN A 249 -9.83 -21.19 12.16
C GLN A 249 -9.39 -22.41 11.34
N GLU A 250 -9.06 -22.22 10.06
CA GLU A 250 -8.55 -23.29 9.18
C GLU A 250 -7.23 -23.87 9.72
N LEU A 251 -6.31 -23.01 10.16
CA LEU A 251 -5.05 -23.43 10.77
C LEU A 251 -5.29 -24.24 12.05
N ALA A 252 -6.17 -23.78 12.94
CA ALA A 252 -6.51 -24.50 14.17
C ALA A 252 -7.17 -25.86 13.88
N GLN A 253 -7.94 -25.98 12.79
CA GLN A 253 -8.52 -27.24 12.36
C GLN A 253 -7.45 -28.20 11.84
N GLU A 254 -6.55 -27.74 10.98
CA GLU A 254 -5.42 -28.53 10.45
C GLU A 254 -4.48 -29.01 11.57
N GLU A 255 -4.20 -28.17 12.57
CA GLU A 255 -3.42 -28.57 13.76
C GLU A 255 -4.09 -29.72 14.51
N ARG A 256 -5.41 -29.66 14.72
CA ARG A 256 -6.16 -30.76 15.37
C ARG A 256 -6.15 -32.04 14.55
N GLN A 257 -6.29 -31.93 13.23
CA GLN A 257 -6.23 -33.09 12.33
C GLN A 257 -4.85 -33.73 12.35
N THR A 258 -3.79 -32.92 12.26
CA THR A 258 -2.41 -33.37 12.35
C THR A 258 -2.14 -34.09 13.67
N LEU A 259 -2.59 -33.52 14.80
CA LEU A 259 -2.46 -34.15 16.11
C LEU A 259 -3.21 -35.49 16.19
N THR A 260 -4.40 -35.57 15.61
CA THR A 260 -5.20 -36.81 15.56
C THR A 260 -4.48 -37.89 14.75
N LEU A 261 -3.98 -37.54 13.56
CA LEU A 261 -3.22 -38.46 12.72
C LEU A 261 -1.93 -38.90 13.39
N GLN A 262 -1.22 -38.00 14.08
CA GLN A 262 -0.02 -38.32 14.83
C GLN A 262 -0.33 -39.31 15.97
N HIS A 263 -1.43 -39.10 16.70
CA HIS A 263 -1.88 -40.03 17.73
C HIS A 263 -2.26 -41.39 17.16
N GLN A 264 -3.00 -41.43 16.04
CA GLN A 264 -3.35 -42.68 15.35
C GLN A 264 -2.10 -43.44 14.88
N LEU A 265 -1.14 -42.73 14.27
CA LEU A 265 0.13 -43.31 13.84
C LEU A 265 0.92 -43.84 15.04
N GLN A 266 0.97 -43.10 16.14
CA GLN A 266 1.63 -43.56 17.37
C GLN A 266 0.96 -44.81 17.93
N ALA A 267 -0.37 -44.86 17.96
CA ALA A 267 -1.11 -46.04 18.41
C ALA A 267 -0.81 -47.28 17.55
N VAL A 268 -0.78 -47.12 16.22
CA VAL A 268 -0.41 -48.20 15.30
C VAL A 268 1.04 -48.65 15.53
N ARG A 269 1.99 -47.72 15.67
CA ARG A 269 3.40 -48.04 15.97
C ARG A 269 3.54 -48.80 17.29
N GLN A 270 2.79 -48.41 18.31
CA GLN A 270 2.77 -49.09 19.61
C GLN A 270 2.22 -50.51 19.50
N ALA A 271 1.07 -50.67 18.84
CA ALA A 271 0.48 -51.99 18.60
C ALA A 271 1.44 -52.91 17.84
N LEU A 272 2.05 -52.42 16.74
CA LEU A 272 3.04 -53.17 15.97
C LEU A 272 4.28 -53.51 16.81
N THR A 273 4.84 -52.55 17.53
CA THR A 273 6.03 -52.79 18.38
C THR A 273 5.73 -53.86 19.44
N ALA A 274 4.56 -53.81 20.07
CA ALA A 274 4.14 -54.79 21.06
C ALA A 274 3.94 -56.19 20.45
N SER A 275 3.24 -56.29 19.32
CA SER A 275 2.98 -57.58 18.67
C SER A 275 4.25 -58.26 18.17
N PHE A 276 5.20 -57.49 17.62
CA PHE A 276 6.47 -58.00 17.13
C PHE A 276 7.57 -58.12 18.20
N ALA A 277 7.32 -57.70 19.45
CA ALA A 277 8.31 -57.78 20.54
C ALA A 277 8.80 -59.21 20.81
N SER A 278 8.00 -60.22 20.46
CA SER A 278 8.34 -61.65 20.64
C SER A 278 9.20 -62.23 19.51
N ILE A 279 9.46 -61.46 18.45
CA ILE A 279 10.18 -61.92 17.26
C ILE A 279 11.52 -61.18 17.16
N PRO A 280 12.63 -61.76 17.64
CA PRO A 280 13.95 -61.22 17.35
C PRO A 280 14.34 -61.49 15.89
N ILE A 281 15.06 -60.56 15.26
CA ILE A 281 15.58 -60.78 13.90
C ILE A 281 16.63 -61.91 13.95
N PRO A 282 16.51 -62.96 13.13
CA PRO A 282 17.50 -64.03 13.05
C PRO A 282 18.93 -63.51 12.77
N GLY A 283 19.92 -64.01 13.51
CA GLY A 283 21.33 -63.62 13.37
C GLY A 283 21.72 -62.37 14.17
N THR A 284 20.87 -61.34 14.24
CA THR A 284 21.17 -60.10 14.99
C THR A 284 20.55 -60.04 16.39
N GLY A 285 19.43 -60.74 16.63
CA GLY A 285 18.73 -60.69 17.92
C GLY A 285 18.04 -59.36 18.23
N GLU A 286 18.05 -58.40 17.29
CA GLU A 286 17.42 -57.10 17.44
C GLU A 286 15.89 -57.24 17.59
N MET A 287 15.33 -56.45 18.52
CA MET A 287 13.89 -56.35 18.79
C MET A 287 13.37 -54.98 18.35
N PRO A 288 12.09 -54.88 17.96
CA PRO A 288 11.50 -53.61 17.57
C PRO A 288 11.36 -52.67 18.79
N THR A 289 11.64 -51.38 18.58
CA THR A 289 11.31 -50.30 19.52
C THR A 289 10.55 -49.20 18.77
N GLU A 290 9.84 -48.31 19.47
CA GLU A 290 9.02 -47.27 18.81
C GLU A 290 9.81 -46.42 17.80
N GLY A 291 11.10 -46.18 18.03
CA GLY A 291 11.99 -45.42 17.14
C GLY A 291 12.71 -46.26 16.07
N THR A 292 12.74 -47.59 16.20
CA THR A 292 13.46 -48.49 15.28
C THR A 292 12.53 -49.39 14.48
N LEU A 293 11.22 -49.33 14.70
CA LEU A 293 10.22 -50.22 14.08
C LEU A 293 10.38 -50.31 12.56
N ASP A 294 10.50 -49.18 11.86
CA ASP A 294 10.57 -49.18 10.38
C ASP A 294 11.83 -49.89 9.87
N MET A 295 12.96 -49.67 10.55
CA MET A 295 14.23 -50.33 10.25
C MET A 295 14.17 -51.82 10.57
N TYR A 296 13.55 -52.17 11.70
CA TYR A 296 13.33 -53.56 12.11
C TYR A 296 12.47 -54.30 11.07
N MET A 297 11.34 -53.71 10.63
CA MET A 297 10.43 -54.32 9.66
C MET A 297 11.13 -54.52 8.31
N ALA A 298 11.94 -53.53 7.87
CA ALA A 298 12.73 -53.66 6.65
C ALA A 298 13.78 -54.78 6.75
N LYS A 299 14.51 -54.87 7.87
CA LYS A 299 15.48 -55.93 8.11
C LYS A 299 14.81 -57.31 8.17
N LEU A 300 13.69 -57.42 8.89
CA LEU A 300 12.91 -58.66 9.00
C LEU A 300 12.43 -59.14 7.62
N HIS A 301 11.89 -58.22 6.80
CA HIS A 301 11.49 -58.53 5.43
C HIS A 301 12.67 -59.01 4.58
N ASN A 302 13.84 -58.37 4.68
CA ASN A 302 15.03 -58.78 3.94
C ASN A 302 15.56 -60.16 4.37
N VAL A 303 15.55 -60.46 5.67
CA VAL A 303 15.99 -61.77 6.20
C VAL A 303 15.06 -62.88 5.72
N ILE A 304 13.75 -62.68 5.81
CA ILE A 304 12.74 -63.61 5.30
C ILE A 304 12.90 -63.81 3.79
N GLY A 305 13.11 -62.73 3.03
CA GLY A 305 13.27 -62.77 1.57
C GLY A 305 14.58 -63.43 1.11
N SER A 306 15.61 -63.47 1.96
CA SER A 306 16.91 -64.06 1.60
C SER A 306 16.88 -65.59 1.58
N ASN A 307 16.15 -66.23 2.52
CA ASN A 307 16.01 -67.70 2.59
C ASN A 307 14.58 -68.09 3.07
N PRO A 308 13.58 -68.14 2.17
CA PRO A 308 12.19 -68.37 2.55
C PRO A 308 11.94 -69.76 3.15
N ILE A 309 12.68 -70.77 2.69
CA ILE A 309 12.53 -72.18 3.12
C ILE A 309 13.07 -72.37 4.55
N GLU A 310 14.15 -71.67 4.89
CA GLU A 310 14.77 -71.76 6.21
C GLU A 310 13.90 -71.08 7.29
N TYR A 311 13.22 -69.99 6.92
CA TYR A 311 12.43 -69.17 7.83
C TYR A 311 10.91 -69.39 7.70
N GLU A 312 10.45 -70.52 7.14
CA GLU A 312 9.02 -70.81 6.92
C GLU A 312 8.16 -70.69 8.21
N LYS A 313 8.67 -71.20 9.34
CA LYS A 313 8.00 -71.08 10.65
C LYS A 313 7.89 -69.63 11.12
N LEU A 314 8.91 -68.82 10.85
CA LEU A 314 8.94 -67.39 11.18
C LEU A 314 7.93 -66.63 10.32
N VAL A 315 7.83 -66.95 9.03
CA VAL A 315 6.82 -66.39 8.12
C VAL A 315 5.41 -66.67 8.62
N GLY A 316 5.10 -67.91 9.01
CA GLY A 316 3.78 -68.27 9.56
C GLY A 316 3.46 -67.47 10.84
N ARG A 317 4.44 -67.26 11.72
CA ARG A 317 4.25 -66.46 12.94
C ARG A 317 4.01 -64.98 12.64
N VAL A 318 4.72 -64.42 11.67
CA VAL A 318 4.50 -63.03 11.21
C VAL A 318 3.11 -62.88 10.59
N GLN A 319 2.66 -63.83 9.78
CA GLN A 319 1.32 -63.82 9.20
C GLN A 319 0.21 -63.91 10.25
N GLU A 320 0.40 -64.73 11.30
CA GLU A 320 -0.52 -64.83 12.43
C GLU A 320 -0.66 -63.48 13.16
N ILE A 321 0.46 -62.81 13.43
CA ILE A 321 0.48 -61.50 14.09
C ILE A 321 -0.21 -60.43 13.23
N ILE A 322 0.07 -60.40 11.92
CA ILE A 322 -0.57 -59.43 11.02
C ILE A 322 -2.08 -59.66 10.95
N SER A 323 -2.52 -60.93 10.88
CA SER A 323 -3.95 -61.28 10.86
C SER A 323 -4.67 -60.86 12.14
N GLN A 324 -3.99 -60.90 13.29
CA GLN A 324 -4.52 -60.44 14.57
C GLN A 324 -4.58 -58.91 14.70
N LEU A 325 -3.75 -58.17 13.94
CA LEU A 325 -3.72 -56.71 13.92
C LEU A 325 -4.74 -56.10 12.94
N GLU A 326 -5.19 -56.86 11.95
CA GLU A 326 -6.23 -56.45 10.99
C GLU A 326 -7.67 -56.64 11.50
N SER A 327 -7.87 -57.38 12.61
CA SER A 327 -9.18 -57.64 13.24
C SER A 327 -9.56 -56.58 14.27
#